data_AF-A0A916V9W3-F1
#
_entry.id   AF-A0A916V9W3-F1
#
_cell.length_a   1.000
_cell.length_b   1.000
_cell.length_c   1.000
_cell.angle_alpha   90.00
_cell.angle_beta   90.00
_cell.angle_gamma   90.00
#
_symmetry.space_group_name_H-M   'P 1'
#
loop_
_entity.id
_entity.type
_entity.pdbx_description
1 polymer ?
#
loop_
_entity_poly.entity_id
_entity_poly.type
_entity_poly.pdbx_seq_one_letter_code
_entity_poly.pdbx_strand_id
1 'polypeptide(L)'
;MEDATGDLLTRQMEGAISDLLTQIDENKPFIDAKNLSLDDWLTLLFKKRKAYFIDNCFPSEEQANEYIDSIDSRSNHEVYNLIKLFLVPSTTFGNDKLILPQLVSEFRKQEDPMAWLANKPYFMRLLIWSKDKSCSPPWEGITWILELLPDHPKKAISIIENYLIAHFFWLPDNYISGLCDAIKIIRAKFIGVPENSKDKIKFLLEIDSRQFEHLIKSLYTRMGYKTELTSATRDGGRDVIAIRDSIGQKEKIAIECKLYTHTVGVEIVRSLRGVVAYERFNRGVLFTTHRFSEPAEKLSKSDDIIELVSGEQLVILLNENFGIDWTLNLERIVLNSENEHKKSLLINS
;
A
#
# COMPACT_ATOMS: atom_id res chain seq x y z
N MET A 1 -32.14 -35.16 -1.16
CA MET A 1 -31.24 -35.02 -2.32
C MET A 1 -30.19 -33.98 -1.96
N GLU A 2 -29.46 -34.25 -0.88
CA GLU A 2 -28.80 -33.21 -0.07
C GLU A 2 -27.39 -33.62 0.38
N ASP A 3 -26.79 -34.66 -0.21
CA ASP A 3 -25.58 -35.30 0.36
C ASP A 3 -24.41 -35.47 -0.64
N ALA A 4 -24.56 -35.07 -1.91
CA ALA A 4 -23.52 -35.26 -2.92
C ALA A 4 -22.48 -34.13 -2.95
N THR A 5 -22.85 -32.93 -2.52
CA THR A 5 -21.98 -31.74 -2.51
C THR A 5 -21.05 -31.69 -1.31
N GLY A 6 -21.47 -32.23 -0.16
CA GLY A 6 -20.63 -32.36 1.04
C GLY A 6 -19.50 -33.37 0.84
N ASP A 7 -19.79 -34.52 0.24
CA ASP A 7 -18.82 -35.60 -0.01
C ASP A 7 -17.73 -35.19 -1.02
N LEU A 8 -18.06 -34.37 -2.03
CA LEU A 8 -17.07 -33.88 -3.00
C LEU A 8 -16.12 -32.84 -2.38
N LEU A 9 -16.65 -31.91 -1.57
CA LEU A 9 -15.85 -30.90 -0.86
C LEU A 9 -14.91 -31.55 0.16
N THR A 10 -15.41 -32.52 0.93
CA THR A 10 -14.61 -33.27 1.91
C THR A 10 -13.48 -34.03 1.22
N ARG A 11 -13.75 -34.74 0.11
CA ARG A 11 -12.72 -35.46 -0.64
C ARG A 11 -11.70 -34.54 -1.30
N GLN A 12 -12.12 -33.37 -1.77
CA GLN A 12 -11.20 -32.35 -2.31
C GLN A 12 -10.32 -31.74 -1.21
N MET A 13 -10.87 -31.53 0.00
CA MET A 13 -10.10 -31.08 1.15
C MET A 13 -9.12 -32.15 1.64
N GLU A 14 -9.55 -33.41 1.73
CA GLU A 14 -8.69 -34.54 2.11
C GLU A 14 -7.54 -34.75 1.11
N GLY A 15 -7.83 -34.67 -0.19
CA GLY A 15 -6.80 -34.72 -1.24
C GLY A 15 -5.82 -33.53 -1.15
N ALA A 16 -6.33 -32.31 -0.96
CA ALA A 16 -5.49 -31.14 -0.80
C ALA A 16 -4.62 -31.19 0.48
N ILE A 17 -5.17 -31.71 1.59
CA ILE A 17 -4.45 -31.91 2.86
C ILE A 17 -3.39 -32.99 2.69
N SER A 18 -3.70 -34.12 2.04
CA SER A 18 -2.71 -35.17 1.75
C SER A 18 -1.57 -34.68 0.86
N ASP A 19 -1.88 -33.89 -0.18
CA ASP A 19 -0.88 -33.25 -1.04
C ASP A 19 -0.03 -32.21 -0.29
N LEU A 20 -0.62 -31.49 0.68
CA LEU A 20 0.09 -30.57 1.56
C LEU A 20 1.00 -31.31 2.54
N LEU A 21 0.51 -32.38 3.16
CA LEU A 21 1.27 -33.22 4.10
C LEU A 21 2.46 -33.91 3.42
N THR A 22 2.35 -34.25 2.14
CA THR A 22 3.47 -34.83 1.37
C THR A 22 4.52 -33.80 0.92
N GLN A 23 4.20 -32.50 0.93
CA GLN A 23 5.12 -31.40 0.59
C GLN A 23 5.81 -30.78 1.81
N ILE A 24 5.26 -31.00 3.00
CA ILE A 24 5.83 -30.53 4.28
C ILE A 24 6.81 -31.60 4.77
N ASP A 25 8.10 -31.26 4.78
CA ASP A 25 9.10 -32.07 5.47
C ASP A 25 8.89 -31.88 6.97
N GLU A 26 8.25 -32.85 7.63
CA GLU A 26 7.94 -32.82 9.07
C GLU A 26 9.19 -32.60 9.95
N ASN A 27 10.40 -32.84 9.41
CA ASN A 27 11.66 -32.61 10.12
C ASN A 27 12.20 -31.18 9.99
N LYS A 28 11.59 -30.32 9.17
CA LYS A 28 11.99 -28.91 9.04
C LYS A 28 11.18 -28.03 9.98
N PRO A 29 11.82 -27.37 10.96
CA PRO A 29 11.12 -26.49 11.87
C PRO A 29 10.60 -25.25 11.13
N PHE A 30 9.47 -24.73 11.59
CA PHE A 30 9.04 -23.36 11.25
C PHE A 30 9.73 -22.38 12.19
N ILE A 31 10.30 -21.31 11.63
CA ILE A 31 10.97 -20.26 12.38
C ILE A 31 10.18 -18.96 12.23
N ASP A 32 9.78 -18.38 13.37
CA ASP A 32 9.30 -17.00 13.40
C ASP A 32 10.49 -16.04 13.30
N ALA A 33 10.74 -15.59 12.07
CA ALA A 33 11.89 -14.75 11.73
C ALA A 33 11.91 -13.38 12.44
N LYS A 34 10.79 -12.96 13.04
CA LYS A 34 10.71 -11.73 13.84
C LYS A 34 11.56 -11.76 15.10
N ASN A 35 11.87 -12.95 15.60
CA ASN A 35 12.68 -13.14 16.80
C ASN A 35 14.18 -13.29 16.49
N LEU A 36 14.57 -13.19 15.22
CA LEU A 36 15.98 -13.29 14.79
C LEU A 36 16.61 -11.89 14.67
N SER A 37 17.93 -11.83 14.86
CA SER A 37 18.70 -10.66 14.41
C SER A 37 18.64 -10.55 12.87
N LEU A 38 18.92 -9.35 12.34
CA LEU A 38 19.00 -9.15 10.89
C LEU A 38 20.04 -10.08 10.25
N ASP A 39 21.23 -10.18 10.85
CA ASP A 39 22.33 -11.01 10.32
C ASP A 39 22.01 -12.52 10.36
N ASP A 40 21.35 -13.00 11.40
CA ASP A 40 20.89 -14.38 11.49
C ASP A 40 19.85 -14.69 10.42
N TRP A 41 18.91 -13.77 10.21
CA TRP A 41 17.89 -13.90 9.16
C TRP A 41 18.50 -13.87 7.76
N LEU A 42 19.41 -12.92 7.46
CA LEU A 42 20.12 -12.88 6.18
C LEU A 42 20.95 -14.14 5.95
N THR A 43 21.59 -14.66 7.00
CA THR A 43 22.33 -15.92 6.96
C THR A 43 21.42 -17.09 6.62
N LEU A 44 20.24 -17.15 7.24
CA LEU A 44 19.22 -18.17 6.97
C LEU A 44 18.66 -18.04 5.55
N LEU A 45 18.48 -16.80 5.07
CA LEU A 45 17.92 -16.48 3.76
C LEU A 45 18.84 -16.91 2.60
N PHE A 46 20.14 -16.61 2.72
CA PHE A 46 21.11 -16.84 1.64
C PHE A 46 21.83 -18.20 1.72
N LYS A 47 21.75 -18.93 2.84
CA LYS A 47 22.34 -20.28 2.99
C LYS A 47 21.29 -21.38 2.87
N LYS A 48 21.73 -22.63 2.67
CA LYS A 48 20.86 -23.82 2.49
C LYS A 48 19.71 -23.83 3.50
N ARG A 49 18.48 -23.67 3.00
CA ARG A 49 17.25 -23.62 3.81
C ARG A 49 17.04 -24.94 4.56
N LYS A 50 17.17 -24.90 5.89
CA LYS A 50 16.88 -26.02 6.80
C LYS A 50 15.53 -25.86 7.53
N ALA A 51 14.83 -24.76 7.30
CA ALA A 51 13.62 -24.39 8.03
C ALA A 51 12.64 -23.68 7.09
N TYR A 52 11.36 -23.68 7.47
CA TYR A 52 10.32 -22.87 6.84
C TYR A 52 10.21 -21.52 7.56
N PHE A 53 10.18 -20.43 6.78
CA PHE A 53 10.02 -19.06 7.28
C PHE A 53 9.60 -18.15 6.12
N ILE A 54 9.10 -16.96 6.43
CA ILE A 54 8.77 -15.94 5.42
C ILE A 54 10.08 -15.33 4.91
N ASP A 55 10.32 -15.44 3.61
CA ASP A 55 11.59 -15.14 2.95
C ASP A 55 11.48 -14.06 1.86
N ASN A 56 10.27 -13.54 1.65
CA ASN A 56 9.94 -12.62 0.58
C ASN A 56 9.55 -11.22 1.09
N CYS A 57 9.83 -10.89 2.34
CA CYS A 57 9.77 -9.55 2.93
C CYS A 57 10.69 -9.48 4.15
N PHE A 58 10.92 -8.28 4.69
CA PHE A 58 11.56 -8.18 6.00
C PHE A 58 10.63 -8.77 7.07
N PRO A 59 11.16 -9.45 8.12
CA PRO A 59 10.28 -10.00 9.14
C PRO A 59 9.67 -8.93 10.06
N SER A 60 10.39 -7.82 10.30
CA SER A 60 9.91 -6.67 11.07
C SER A 60 10.39 -5.32 10.51
N GLU A 61 9.77 -4.22 10.94
CA GLU A 61 10.20 -2.87 10.57
C GLU A 61 11.57 -2.52 11.18
N GLU A 62 11.87 -3.03 12.37
CA GLU A 62 13.17 -2.84 13.02
C GLU A 62 14.29 -3.44 12.16
N GLN A 63 14.11 -4.68 11.68
CA GLN A 63 15.07 -5.35 10.80
C GLN A 63 15.16 -4.64 9.43
N ALA A 64 14.05 -4.14 8.90
CA ALA A 64 14.05 -3.35 7.68
C ALA A 64 14.88 -2.08 7.85
N ASN A 65 14.66 -1.31 8.92
CA ASN A 65 15.40 -0.09 9.20
C ASN A 65 16.89 -0.37 9.41
N GLU A 66 17.25 -1.41 10.18
CA GLU A 66 18.64 -1.80 10.37
C GLU A 66 19.34 -2.16 9.04
N TYR A 67 18.63 -2.83 8.12
CA TYR A 67 19.16 -3.14 6.79
C TYR A 67 19.36 -1.87 5.95
N ILE A 68 18.40 -0.94 6.01
CA ILE A 68 18.48 0.35 5.29
C ILE A 68 19.58 1.25 5.86
N ASP A 69 19.77 1.30 7.17
CA ASP A 69 20.82 2.11 7.81
C ASP A 69 22.23 1.66 7.40
N SER A 70 22.39 0.37 7.09
CA SER A 70 23.64 -0.24 6.64
C SER A 70 23.76 -0.33 5.11
N ILE A 71 22.80 0.19 4.34
CA ILE A 71 22.65 -0.07 2.89
C ILE A 71 23.86 0.33 2.05
N ASP A 72 24.55 1.42 2.43
CA ASP A 72 25.70 1.94 1.69
C ASP A 72 26.91 1.00 1.78
N SER A 73 27.06 0.33 2.92
CA SER A 73 28.13 -0.64 3.15
C SER A 73 27.88 -2.01 2.49
N ARG A 74 26.63 -2.29 2.09
CA ARG A 74 26.23 -3.57 1.49
C ARG A 74 26.60 -3.67 0.02
N SER A 75 27.02 -4.87 -0.40
CA SER A 75 27.38 -5.15 -1.79
C SER A 75 26.16 -5.14 -2.71
N ASN A 76 26.33 -4.71 -3.97
CA ASN A 76 25.25 -4.77 -4.95
C ASN A 76 24.75 -6.20 -5.17
N HIS A 77 25.63 -7.21 -5.11
CA HIS A 77 25.21 -8.61 -5.27
C HIS A 77 24.18 -9.03 -4.22
N GLU A 78 24.43 -8.70 -2.95
CA GLU A 78 23.50 -8.97 -1.85
C GLU A 78 22.19 -8.21 -2.02
N VAL A 79 22.26 -6.91 -2.33
CA VAL A 79 21.09 -6.05 -2.52
C VAL A 79 20.19 -6.58 -3.64
N TYR A 80 20.77 -6.94 -4.80
CA TYR A 80 20.00 -7.47 -5.92
C TYR A 80 19.38 -8.83 -5.60
N ASN A 81 20.10 -9.71 -4.89
CA ASN A 81 19.55 -10.98 -4.45
C ASN A 81 18.36 -10.79 -3.49
N LEU A 82 18.45 -9.84 -2.56
CA LEU A 82 17.37 -9.54 -1.63
C LEU A 82 16.15 -8.97 -2.35
N ILE A 83 16.33 -7.97 -3.22
CA ILE A 83 15.25 -7.41 -4.04
C ILE A 83 14.59 -8.53 -4.85
N LYS A 84 15.38 -9.41 -5.48
CA LYS A 84 14.84 -10.54 -6.27
C LYS A 84 13.90 -11.44 -5.46
N LEU A 85 14.22 -11.70 -4.20
CA LEU A 85 13.40 -12.54 -3.31
C LEU A 85 12.08 -11.86 -2.93
N PHE A 86 12.09 -10.54 -2.84
CA PHE A 86 10.92 -9.73 -2.48
C PHE A 86 9.97 -9.49 -3.66
N LEU A 87 10.50 -9.55 -4.88
CA LEU A 87 9.70 -9.44 -6.10
C LEU A 87 8.89 -10.71 -6.37
N VAL A 88 7.75 -10.52 -7.05
CA VAL A 88 6.89 -11.64 -7.45
C VAL A 88 7.53 -12.39 -8.63
N PRO A 89 7.89 -13.68 -8.49
CA PRO A 89 8.30 -14.50 -9.62
C PRO A 89 7.07 -14.96 -10.43
N SER A 90 7.28 -15.43 -11.65
CA SER A 90 6.20 -16.09 -12.40
C SER A 90 5.85 -17.40 -11.70
N THR A 91 4.70 -17.46 -11.02
CA THR A 91 4.39 -18.54 -10.08
C THR A 91 2.89 -18.72 -9.81
N THR A 92 2.58 -19.70 -8.98
CA THR A 92 1.26 -19.92 -8.37
C THR A 92 1.39 -19.74 -6.87
N PHE A 93 0.38 -19.15 -6.23
CA PHE A 93 0.30 -19.08 -4.78
C PHE A 93 -0.69 -20.11 -4.23
N GLY A 94 -0.50 -20.50 -2.97
CA GLY A 94 -1.42 -21.44 -2.31
C GLY A 94 -2.89 -20.95 -2.32
N ASN A 95 -3.08 -19.63 -2.23
CA ASN A 95 -4.41 -19.00 -2.24
C ASN A 95 -5.13 -19.10 -3.60
N ASP A 96 -4.41 -19.35 -4.69
CA ASP A 96 -5.00 -19.49 -6.03
C ASP A 96 -6.06 -20.62 -6.07
N LYS A 97 -5.80 -21.72 -5.33
CA LYS A 97 -6.75 -22.84 -5.22
C LYS A 97 -8.01 -22.47 -4.44
N LEU A 98 -7.92 -21.56 -3.48
CA LEU A 98 -9.03 -21.12 -2.63
C LEU A 98 -9.94 -20.10 -3.32
N ILE A 99 -9.38 -19.31 -4.25
CA ILE A 99 -10.12 -18.31 -5.03
C ILE A 99 -11.00 -18.97 -6.10
N LEU A 100 -10.57 -20.10 -6.67
CA LEU A 100 -11.23 -20.77 -7.80
C LEU A 100 -12.74 -21.06 -7.58
N PRO A 101 -13.19 -21.64 -6.45
CA PRO A 101 -14.62 -21.89 -6.23
C PRO A 101 -15.46 -20.61 -6.19
N GLN A 102 -14.96 -19.56 -5.51
CA GLN A 102 -15.64 -18.27 -5.44
C GLN A 102 -15.75 -17.64 -6.82
N LEU A 103 -14.66 -17.69 -7.59
CA LEU A 103 -14.62 -17.21 -8.97
C LEU A 103 -15.66 -17.92 -9.85
N VAL A 104 -15.76 -19.25 -9.76
CA VAL A 104 -16.75 -20.03 -10.53
C VAL A 104 -18.18 -19.68 -10.14
N SER A 105 -18.43 -19.43 -8.85
CA SER A 105 -19.73 -18.96 -8.36
C SER A 105 -20.08 -17.59 -8.96
N GLU A 106 -19.17 -16.62 -8.89
CA GLU A 106 -19.40 -15.28 -9.44
C GLU A 106 -19.57 -15.29 -10.95
N PHE A 107 -18.78 -16.09 -11.66
CA PHE A 107 -18.88 -16.29 -13.10
C PHE A 107 -20.28 -16.78 -13.51
N ARG A 108 -20.88 -17.71 -12.75
CA ARG A 108 -22.22 -18.26 -13.02
C ARG A 108 -23.36 -17.26 -12.79
N LYS A 109 -23.11 -16.18 -12.03
CA LYS A 109 -24.12 -15.15 -11.75
C LYS A 109 -24.18 -14.05 -12.83
N GLN A 110 -23.18 -14.00 -13.72
CA GLN A 110 -23.10 -12.95 -14.74
C GLN A 110 -24.09 -13.22 -15.87
N GLU A 111 -24.72 -12.15 -16.38
CA GLU A 111 -25.59 -12.23 -17.57
C GLU A 111 -24.80 -12.65 -18.83
N ASP A 112 -23.58 -12.13 -18.99
CA ASP A 112 -22.59 -12.56 -19.99
C ASP A 112 -21.27 -12.96 -19.31
N PRO A 113 -21.12 -14.25 -18.93
CA PRO A 113 -19.94 -14.73 -18.23
C PRO A 113 -18.64 -14.58 -19.02
N MET A 114 -18.70 -14.73 -20.35
CA MET A 114 -17.50 -14.70 -21.19
C MET A 114 -16.99 -13.28 -21.38
N ALA A 115 -17.88 -12.30 -21.59
CA ALA A 115 -17.50 -10.89 -21.62
C ALA A 115 -16.98 -10.42 -20.25
N TRP A 116 -17.58 -10.88 -19.16
CA TRP A 116 -17.11 -10.59 -17.81
C TRP A 116 -15.68 -11.11 -17.56
N LEU A 117 -15.41 -12.36 -17.96
CA LEU A 117 -14.10 -12.99 -17.80
C LEU A 117 -13.03 -12.35 -18.70
N ALA A 118 -13.39 -11.92 -19.90
CA ALA A 118 -12.47 -11.24 -20.82
C ALA A 118 -11.86 -9.95 -20.22
N ASN A 119 -12.58 -9.29 -19.30
CA ASN A 119 -12.12 -8.11 -18.59
C ASN A 119 -11.33 -8.44 -17.30
N LYS A 120 -10.99 -9.72 -17.07
CA LYS A 120 -10.28 -10.18 -15.86
C LYS A 120 -9.12 -11.13 -16.22
N PRO A 121 -8.00 -10.60 -16.74
CA PRO A 121 -6.90 -11.42 -17.27
C PRO A 121 -6.31 -12.42 -16.27
N TYR A 122 -6.13 -12.01 -15.00
CA TYR A 122 -5.65 -12.91 -13.95
C TYR A 122 -6.57 -14.13 -13.77
N PHE A 123 -7.88 -13.91 -13.72
CA PHE A 123 -8.86 -15.00 -13.59
C PHE A 123 -8.90 -15.91 -14.80
N MET A 124 -8.74 -15.35 -16.00
CA MET A 124 -8.63 -16.14 -17.22
C MET A 124 -7.41 -17.07 -17.16
N ARG A 125 -6.24 -16.55 -16.78
CA ARG A 125 -5.02 -17.37 -16.61
C ARG A 125 -5.18 -18.42 -15.51
N LEU A 126 -5.77 -18.05 -14.38
CA LEU A 126 -6.02 -18.96 -13.27
C LEU A 126 -6.93 -20.14 -13.67
N LEU A 127 -7.97 -19.89 -14.47
CA LEU A 127 -8.84 -20.93 -15.01
C LEU A 127 -8.10 -21.85 -15.98
N ILE A 128 -7.31 -21.30 -16.92
CA ILE A 128 -6.51 -22.10 -17.87
C ILE A 128 -5.53 -22.98 -17.10
N TRP A 129 -4.78 -22.40 -16.16
CA TRP A 129 -3.85 -23.13 -15.29
C TRP A 129 -4.54 -24.16 -14.40
N SER A 130 -5.80 -23.94 -14.00
CA SER A 130 -6.58 -24.93 -13.25
C SER A 130 -6.82 -26.22 -14.05
N LYS A 131 -6.88 -26.12 -15.37
CA LYS A 131 -7.14 -27.24 -16.30
C LYS A 131 -5.88 -27.90 -16.83
N ASP A 132 -4.86 -27.09 -17.11
CA ASP A 132 -3.58 -27.57 -17.61
C ASP A 132 -2.44 -26.95 -16.80
N LYS A 133 -1.81 -27.76 -15.95
CA LYS A 133 -0.69 -27.31 -15.09
C LYS A 133 0.60 -27.08 -15.87
N SER A 134 0.68 -27.50 -17.14
CA SER A 134 1.85 -27.29 -17.99
C SER A 134 1.88 -25.90 -18.63
N CYS A 135 0.76 -25.18 -18.63
CA CYS A 135 0.71 -23.80 -19.13
C CYS A 135 1.38 -22.81 -18.15
N SER A 136 1.63 -21.59 -18.63
CA SER A 136 2.24 -20.53 -17.83
C SER A 136 1.47 -20.28 -16.51
N PRO A 137 2.19 -20.04 -15.40
CA PRO A 137 1.55 -19.73 -14.13
C PRO A 137 0.64 -18.49 -14.22
N PRO A 138 -0.40 -18.38 -13.37
CA PRO A 138 -1.37 -17.30 -13.42
C PRO A 138 -0.78 -15.95 -13.02
N TRP A 139 0.24 -15.94 -12.16
CA TRP A 139 0.98 -14.75 -11.79
C TRP A 139 2.12 -14.54 -12.78
N GLU A 140 2.07 -13.41 -13.47
CA GLU A 140 3.17 -12.93 -14.30
C GLU A 140 4.17 -12.25 -13.38
N GLY A 141 5.40 -12.75 -13.37
CA GLY A 141 6.45 -12.24 -12.49
C GLY A 141 7.06 -10.93 -12.97
N ILE A 142 7.57 -10.15 -12.02
CA ILE A 142 8.23 -8.86 -12.25
C ILE A 142 9.71 -8.88 -11.84
N THR A 143 10.32 -10.05 -11.66
CA THR A 143 11.75 -10.15 -11.30
C THR A 143 12.69 -9.53 -12.33
N TRP A 144 12.23 -9.35 -13.57
CA TRP A 144 13.00 -8.73 -14.65
C TRP A 144 13.30 -7.25 -14.41
N ILE A 145 12.60 -6.56 -13.50
CA ILE A 145 12.89 -5.14 -13.20
C ILE A 145 14.31 -4.92 -12.67
N LEU A 146 15.00 -5.98 -12.21
CA LEU A 146 16.39 -5.91 -11.78
C LEU A 146 17.32 -5.45 -12.93
N GLU A 147 16.93 -5.69 -14.18
CA GLU A 147 17.66 -5.21 -15.36
C GLU A 147 17.59 -3.68 -15.52
N LEU A 148 16.65 -3.01 -14.84
CA LEU A 148 16.58 -1.55 -14.80
C LEU A 148 17.55 -0.94 -13.79
N LEU A 149 18.17 -1.74 -12.91
CA LEU A 149 19.05 -1.23 -11.86
C LEU A 149 20.52 -1.37 -12.29
N PRO A 150 21.36 -0.35 -12.05
CA PRO A 150 21.10 0.86 -11.26
C PRO A 150 20.63 2.06 -12.09
N ASP A 151 20.50 1.92 -13.41
CA ASP A 151 20.37 3.07 -14.32
C ASP A 151 18.99 3.75 -14.29
N HIS A 152 17.93 3.00 -13.95
CA HIS A 152 16.54 3.44 -14.01
C HIS A 152 15.72 3.03 -12.76
N PRO A 153 16.16 3.39 -11.54
CA PRO A 153 15.54 2.93 -10.29
C PRO A 153 14.12 3.46 -10.10
N LYS A 154 13.84 4.70 -10.55
CA LYS A 154 12.47 5.26 -10.50
C LYS A 154 11.49 4.49 -11.38
N LYS A 155 11.93 3.99 -12.54
CA LYS A 155 11.08 3.14 -13.41
C LYS A 155 10.83 1.78 -12.75
N ALA A 156 11.84 1.20 -12.10
CA ALA A 156 11.68 -0.05 -11.36
C ALA A 156 10.64 0.09 -10.24
N ILE A 157 10.72 1.15 -9.42
CA ILE A 157 9.72 1.46 -8.39
C ILE A 157 8.32 1.61 -9.01
N SER A 158 8.19 2.42 -10.07
CA SER A 158 6.90 2.62 -10.74
C SER A 158 6.28 1.33 -11.27
N ILE A 159 7.07 0.38 -11.77
CA ILE A 159 6.57 -0.93 -12.19
C ILE A 159 6.05 -1.73 -10.99
N ILE A 160 6.75 -1.72 -9.86
CA ILE A 160 6.30 -2.38 -8.63
C ILE A 160 4.98 -1.78 -8.14
N GLU A 161 4.87 -0.45 -8.12
CA GLU A 161 3.64 0.27 -7.72
C GLU A 161 2.45 -0.10 -8.62
N ASN A 162 2.65 -0.09 -9.94
CA ASN A 162 1.60 -0.47 -10.89
C ASN A 162 1.20 -1.94 -10.73
N TYR A 163 2.16 -2.82 -10.45
CA TYR A 163 1.88 -4.22 -10.15
C TYR A 163 1.04 -4.36 -8.89
N LEU A 164 1.42 -3.66 -7.81
CA LEU A 164 0.64 -3.61 -6.57
C LEU A 164 -0.78 -3.14 -6.86
N ILE A 165 -0.98 -2.02 -7.54
CA ILE A 165 -2.32 -1.50 -7.88
C ILE A 165 -3.17 -2.53 -8.63
N ALA A 166 -2.61 -3.19 -9.65
CA ALA A 166 -3.32 -4.15 -10.48
C ALA A 166 -3.70 -5.44 -9.74
N HIS A 167 -2.87 -5.86 -8.79
CA HIS A 167 -2.95 -7.18 -8.19
C HIS A 167 -3.29 -7.20 -6.70
N PHE A 168 -3.34 -6.02 -6.05
CA PHE A 168 -3.43 -5.84 -4.60
C PHE A 168 -4.42 -6.78 -3.92
N PHE A 169 -5.64 -6.87 -4.47
CA PHE A 169 -6.74 -7.60 -3.83
C PHE A 169 -6.51 -9.12 -3.76
N TRP A 170 -5.74 -9.67 -4.70
CA TRP A 170 -5.54 -11.12 -4.83
C TRP A 170 -4.13 -11.55 -4.42
N LEU A 171 -3.21 -10.60 -4.26
CA LEU A 171 -1.82 -10.86 -3.93
C LEU A 171 -1.70 -11.26 -2.45
N PRO A 172 -0.89 -12.28 -2.09
CA PRO A 172 -0.66 -12.62 -0.69
C PRO A 172 0.00 -11.47 0.09
N ASP A 173 -0.39 -11.30 1.35
CA ASP A 173 0.06 -10.19 2.21
C ASP A 173 1.59 -10.08 2.30
N ASN A 174 2.29 -11.21 2.41
CA ASN A 174 3.76 -11.24 2.47
C ASN A 174 4.41 -10.72 1.18
N TYR A 175 3.80 -10.94 0.01
CA TYR A 175 4.27 -10.34 -1.24
C TYR A 175 3.91 -8.86 -1.33
N ILE A 176 2.78 -8.41 -0.78
CA ILE A 176 2.49 -6.97 -0.67
C ILE A 176 3.58 -6.29 0.17
N SER A 177 3.90 -6.85 1.33
CA SER A 177 4.99 -6.38 2.19
C SER A 177 6.34 -6.43 1.47
N GLY A 178 6.64 -7.54 0.80
CA GLY A 178 7.87 -7.72 0.02
C GLY A 178 8.07 -6.66 -1.05
N LEU A 179 7.04 -6.41 -1.86
CA LEU A 179 7.10 -5.38 -2.90
C LEU A 179 7.30 -3.98 -2.31
N CYS A 180 6.68 -3.66 -1.18
CA CYS A 180 6.93 -2.42 -0.45
C CYS A 180 8.40 -2.35 0.05
N ASP A 181 8.92 -3.45 0.59
CA ASP A 181 10.31 -3.52 1.07
C ASP A 181 11.32 -3.45 -0.09
N ALA A 182 11.00 -4.00 -1.26
CA ALA A 182 11.80 -3.86 -2.46
C ALA A 182 11.89 -2.38 -2.90
N ILE A 183 10.77 -1.64 -2.85
CA ILE A 183 10.75 -0.20 -3.11
C ILE A 183 11.63 0.55 -2.11
N LYS A 184 11.51 0.24 -0.81
CA LYS A 184 12.37 0.82 0.25
C LYS A 184 13.86 0.62 -0.08
N ILE A 185 14.26 -0.61 -0.39
CA ILE A 185 15.66 -0.95 -0.70
C ILE A 185 16.12 -0.22 -1.96
N ILE A 186 15.33 -0.24 -3.04
CA ILE A 186 15.69 0.42 -4.31
C ILE A 186 15.87 1.93 -4.10
N ARG A 187 14.94 2.56 -3.36
CA ARG A 187 14.99 3.98 -3.05
C ARG A 187 16.23 4.31 -2.24
N ALA A 188 16.46 3.61 -1.13
CA ALA A 188 17.60 3.84 -0.27
C ALA A 188 18.94 3.64 -1.00
N LYS A 189 19.09 2.56 -1.78
CA LYS A 189 20.37 2.22 -2.44
C LYS A 189 20.67 3.06 -3.68
N PHE A 190 19.67 3.37 -4.52
CA PHE A 190 19.91 3.90 -5.87
C PHE A 190 19.36 5.30 -6.11
N ILE A 191 18.58 5.86 -5.19
CA ILE A 191 18.01 7.21 -5.31
C ILE A 191 18.48 8.11 -4.17
N GLY A 192 18.46 7.59 -2.95
CA GLY A 192 18.69 8.35 -1.72
C GLY A 192 17.38 8.75 -1.03
N VAL A 193 17.50 9.07 0.26
CA VAL A 193 16.38 9.52 1.10
C VAL A 193 16.40 11.04 1.18
N PRO A 194 15.27 11.73 0.92
CA PRO A 194 15.19 13.17 1.09
C PRO A 194 15.49 13.59 2.54
N GLU A 195 16.63 14.28 2.76
CA GLU A 195 17.08 14.65 4.11
C GLU A 195 16.37 15.91 4.64
N ASN A 196 16.24 16.94 3.81
CA ASN A 196 15.70 18.23 4.21
C ASN A 196 14.25 18.46 3.73
N SER A 197 13.58 19.47 4.29
CA SER A 197 12.18 19.76 3.98
C SER A 197 11.93 20.08 2.51
N LYS A 198 12.86 20.75 1.80
CA LYS A 198 12.68 21.07 0.38
C LYS A 198 12.67 19.82 -0.48
N ASP A 199 13.59 18.89 -0.22
CA ASP A 199 13.64 17.64 -0.97
C ASP A 199 12.44 16.74 -0.65
N LYS A 200 11.98 16.73 0.61
CA LYS A 200 10.73 16.04 1.00
C LYS A 200 9.51 16.62 0.30
N ILE A 201 9.41 17.94 0.17
CA ILE A 201 8.33 18.58 -0.61
C ILE A 201 8.42 18.21 -2.08
N LYS A 202 9.63 18.22 -2.66
CA LYS A 202 9.84 17.79 -4.05
C LYS A 202 9.42 16.33 -4.25
N PHE A 203 9.70 15.47 -3.27
CA PHE A 203 9.27 14.08 -3.26
C PHE A 203 7.74 13.95 -3.20
N LEU A 204 7.04 14.76 -2.41
CA LEU A 204 5.57 14.81 -2.42
C LEU A 204 4.99 15.20 -3.78
N LEU A 205 5.72 15.96 -4.60
CA LEU A 205 5.28 16.31 -5.96
C LEU A 205 5.47 15.16 -6.97
N GLU A 206 6.10 14.05 -6.58
CA GLU A 206 6.25 12.86 -7.43
C GLU A 206 5.05 11.90 -7.34
N ILE A 207 4.17 12.07 -6.34
CA ILE A 207 2.90 11.34 -6.23
C ILE A 207 1.74 12.11 -6.86
N ASP A 208 0.62 11.43 -7.12
CA ASP A 208 -0.59 12.09 -7.60
C ASP A 208 -1.43 12.72 -6.48
N SER A 209 -2.39 13.58 -6.85
CA SER A 209 -3.26 14.27 -5.88
C SER A 209 -4.04 13.31 -5.00
N ARG A 210 -4.50 12.17 -5.53
CA ARG A 210 -5.29 11.20 -4.76
C ARG A 210 -4.41 10.47 -3.76
N GLN A 211 -3.19 10.10 -4.14
CA GLN A 211 -2.19 9.55 -3.22
C GLN A 211 -1.86 10.55 -2.11
N PHE A 212 -1.79 11.85 -2.43
CA PHE A 212 -1.58 12.91 -1.44
C PHE A 212 -2.76 12.99 -0.45
N GLU A 213 -4.01 12.91 -0.90
CA GLU A 213 -5.17 12.84 -0.02
C GLU A 213 -5.12 11.59 0.88
N HIS A 214 -4.72 10.43 0.34
CA HIS A 214 -4.53 9.21 1.11
C HIS A 214 -3.45 9.34 2.20
N LEU A 215 -2.36 10.06 1.91
CA LEU A 215 -1.32 10.39 2.90
C LEU A 215 -1.87 11.27 4.02
N ILE A 216 -2.64 12.32 3.69
CA ILE A 216 -3.26 13.20 4.70
C ILE A 216 -4.32 12.44 5.52
N LYS A 217 -5.12 11.56 4.89
CA LYS A 217 -6.01 10.64 5.59
C LYS A 217 -5.24 9.77 6.60
N SER A 218 -4.13 9.18 6.19
CA SER A 218 -3.28 8.36 7.08
C SER A 218 -2.69 9.18 8.22
N LEU A 219 -2.28 10.43 7.97
CA LEU A 219 -1.78 11.35 8.98
C LEU A 219 -2.82 11.59 10.08
N TYR A 220 -4.05 11.96 9.72
CA TYR A 220 -5.12 12.18 10.70
C TYR A 220 -5.53 10.91 11.42
N THR A 221 -5.50 9.77 10.74
CA THR A 221 -5.75 8.47 11.38
C THR A 221 -4.71 8.21 12.48
N ARG A 222 -3.44 8.50 12.20
CA ARG A 222 -2.35 8.39 13.17
C ARG A 222 -2.45 9.39 14.32
N MET A 223 -3.01 10.57 14.07
CA MET A 223 -3.39 11.54 15.10
C MET A 223 -4.66 11.16 15.90
N GLY A 224 -5.19 9.94 15.70
CA GLY A 224 -6.30 9.38 16.48
C GLY A 224 -7.70 9.80 16.01
N TYR A 225 -7.84 10.27 14.77
CA TYR A 225 -9.15 10.52 14.17
C TYR A 225 -9.65 9.29 13.41
N LYS A 226 -10.98 9.10 13.39
CA LYS A 226 -11.62 8.28 12.37
C LYS A 226 -11.67 9.11 11.09
N THR A 227 -11.23 8.56 9.98
CA THR A 227 -11.10 9.30 8.73
C THR A 227 -11.92 8.66 7.62
N GLU A 228 -12.46 9.51 6.75
CA GLU A 228 -13.20 9.11 5.56
C GLU A 228 -12.72 9.95 4.38
N LEU A 229 -12.45 9.29 3.26
CA LEU A 229 -12.01 9.94 2.02
C LEU A 229 -13.24 10.20 1.15
N THR A 230 -13.39 11.41 0.63
CA THR A 230 -14.52 11.76 -0.24
C THR A 230 -14.30 11.20 -1.66
N SER A 231 -15.37 11.22 -2.47
CA SER A 231 -15.29 10.79 -3.87
C SER A 231 -14.39 11.71 -4.68
N ALA A 232 -13.58 11.14 -5.58
CA ALA A 232 -12.65 11.90 -6.42
C ALA A 232 -13.31 12.93 -7.36
N THR A 233 -14.64 12.87 -7.52
CA THR A 233 -15.41 13.89 -8.25
C THR A 233 -16.60 14.33 -7.41
N ARG A 234 -16.98 15.61 -7.54
CA ARG A 234 -18.13 16.22 -6.83
C ARG A 234 -18.05 16.05 -5.31
N ASP A 235 -16.83 16.13 -4.78
CA ASP A 235 -16.44 16.05 -3.37
C ASP A 235 -17.03 17.19 -2.51
N GLY A 236 -17.51 18.26 -3.16
CA GLY A 236 -18.09 19.41 -2.48
C GLY A 236 -17.06 20.33 -1.85
N GLY A 237 -15.79 20.28 -2.31
CA GLY A 237 -14.70 21.15 -1.83
C GLY A 237 -14.04 20.66 -0.54
N ARG A 238 -13.90 19.34 -0.37
CA ARG A 238 -13.12 18.71 0.70
C ARG A 238 -12.75 17.29 0.27
N ASP A 239 -11.55 16.87 0.64
CA ASP A 239 -11.00 15.58 0.22
C ASP A 239 -11.08 14.54 1.36
N VAL A 240 -10.91 14.99 2.61
CA VAL A 240 -10.94 14.10 3.78
C VAL A 240 -11.88 14.67 4.86
N ILE A 241 -12.65 13.79 5.49
CA ILE A 241 -13.40 14.07 6.70
C ILE A 241 -12.69 13.37 7.86
N ALA A 242 -12.33 14.13 8.90
CA ALA A 242 -11.74 13.58 10.12
C ALA A 242 -12.67 13.80 11.32
N ILE A 243 -12.95 12.73 12.06
CA ILE A 243 -13.91 12.72 13.17
C ILE A 243 -13.22 12.17 14.41
N ARG A 244 -13.27 12.96 15.48
CA ARG A 244 -12.97 12.50 16.83
C ARG A 244 -14.26 12.53 17.64
N ASP A 245 -14.63 11.38 18.19
CA ASP A 245 -15.82 11.23 19.03
C ASP A 245 -15.44 10.45 20.28
N SER A 246 -14.68 11.12 21.15
CA SER A 246 -14.36 10.63 22.50
C SER A 246 -14.91 11.60 23.54
N ILE A 247 -15.06 11.12 24.79
CA ILE A 247 -15.64 11.91 25.87
C ILE A 247 -14.83 13.20 26.05
N GLY A 248 -15.50 14.35 25.91
CA GLY A 248 -14.88 15.67 26.01
C GLY A 248 -14.09 16.14 24.78
N GLN A 249 -14.00 15.33 23.71
CA GLN A 249 -13.27 15.66 22.48
C GLN A 249 -14.11 15.30 21.26
N LYS A 250 -15.22 16.02 21.07
CA LYS A 250 -16.08 15.90 19.89
C LYS A 250 -15.65 16.93 18.85
N GLU A 251 -15.14 16.45 17.73
CA GLU A 251 -14.65 17.29 16.65
C GLU A 251 -14.86 16.62 15.29
N LYS A 252 -15.39 17.40 14.34
CA LYS A 252 -15.58 17.03 12.95
C LYS A 252 -14.85 18.06 12.09
N ILE A 253 -13.84 17.62 11.34
CA ILE A 253 -12.96 18.47 10.54
C ILE A 253 -13.17 18.17 9.07
N ALA A 254 -13.31 19.23 8.25
CA ALA A 254 -13.21 19.14 6.80
C ALA A 254 -11.77 19.44 6.37
N ILE A 255 -11.18 18.57 5.57
CA ILE A 255 -9.80 18.72 5.12
C ILE A 255 -9.79 18.81 3.60
N GLU A 256 -9.13 19.83 3.07
CA GLU A 256 -8.89 20.01 1.64
C GLU A 256 -7.39 19.96 1.36
N CYS A 257 -7.01 19.26 0.31
CA CYS A 257 -5.64 18.93 -0.07
C CYS A 257 -5.32 19.54 -1.43
N LYS A 258 -4.29 20.38 -1.50
CA LYS A 258 -3.84 21.02 -2.75
C LYS A 258 -2.37 20.70 -3.04
N LEU A 259 -2.15 19.69 -3.87
CA LEU A 259 -0.83 19.30 -4.37
C LEU A 259 -0.36 20.28 -5.46
N TYR A 260 0.05 21.48 -5.05
CA TYR A 260 0.38 22.60 -5.94
C TYR A 260 1.88 22.94 -5.95
N THR A 261 2.34 23.44 -7.09
CA THR A 261 3.67 24.03 -7.29
C THR A 261 3.64 25.57 -7.27
N HIS A 262 2.49 26.16 -7.00
CA HIS A 262 2.25 27.60 -6.99
C HIS A 262 1.51 28.02 -5.72
N THR A 263 1.54 29.33 -5.44
CA THR A 263 0.91 29.91 -4.26
C THR A 263 -0.60 29.70 -4.25
N VAL A 264 -1.12 29.21 -3.13
CA VAL A 264 -2.57 29.00 -2.92
C VAL A 264 -3.24 30.33 -2.55
N GLY A 265 -4.27 30.71 -3.30
CA GLY A 265 -4.98 31.97 -3.13
C GLY A 265 -6.08 31.91 -2.06
N VAL A 266 -6.62 33.09 -1.73
CA VAL A 266 -7.65 33.26 -0.68
C VAL A 266 -9.01 32.69 -1.07
N GLU A 267 -9.26 32.52 -2.36
CA GLU A 267 -10.49 31.94 -2.91
C GLU A 267 -10.74 30.51 -2.41
N ILE A 268 -9.69 29.68 -2.33
CA ILE A 268 -9.80 28.30 -1.83
C ILE A 268 -10.14 28.31 -0.33
N VAL A 269 -9.51 29.19 0.44
CA VAL A 269 -9.80 29.37 1.88
C VAL A 269 -11.27 29.75 2.11
N ARG A 270 -11.81 30.69 1.31
CA ARG A 270 -13.21 31.11 1.37
C ARG A 270 -14.17 29.99 0.98
N SER A 271 -13.81 29.19 -0.03
CA SER A 271 -14.58 28.02 -0.47
C SER A 271 -14.70 27.01 0.67
N LEU A 272 -13.56 26.58 1.24
CA LEU A 272 -13.54 25.64 2.36
C LEU A 272 -14.32 26.18 3.57
N ARG A 273 -14.20 27.48 3.87
CA ARG A 273 -14.98 28.12 4.93
C ARG A 273 -16.49 28.00 4.71
N GLY A 274 -16.94 28.14 3.47
CA GLY A 274 -18.32 27.91 3.07
C GLY A 274 -18.76 26.46 3.32
N VAL A 275 -17.94 25.48 2.95
CA VAL A 275 -18.19 24.05 3.20
C VAL A 275 -18.32 23.76 4.69
N VAL A 276 -17.40 24.29 5.50
CA VAL A 276 -17.41 24.14 6.96
C VAL A 276 -18.71 24.67 7.55
N ALA A 277 -19.16 25.86 7.13
CA ALA A 277 -20.40 26.45 7.61
C ALA A 277 -21.65 25.67 7.15
N TYR A 278 -21.70 25.29 5.88
CA TYR A 278 -22.85 24.61 5.28
C TYR A 278 -23.07 23.21 5.86
N GLU A 279 -22.01 22.43 6.01
CA GLU A 279 -22.07 21.05 6.50
C GLU A 279 -21.84 20.91 8.01
N ARG A 280 -21.72 22.04 8.72
CA ARG A 280 -21.55 22.12 10.18
C ARG A 280 -20.34 21.35 10.70
N PHE A 281 -19.20 21.48 10.00
CA PHE A 281 -17.92 21.07 10.55
C PHE A 281 -17.49 22.03 11.67
N ASN A 282 -16.71 21.54 12.63
CA ASN A 282 -16.17 22.38 13.70
C ASN A 282 -15.10 23.34 13.16
N ARG A 283 -14.27 22.87 12.23
CA ARG A 283 -13.23 23.63 11.56
C ARG A 283 -12.84 22.99 10.23
N GLY A 284 -12.11 23.73 9.41
CA GLY A 284 -11.50 23.27 8.18
C GLY A 284 -9.97 23.34 8.22
N VAL A 285 -9.30 22.45 7.50
CA VAL A 285 -7.83 22.48 7.35
C VAL A 285 -7.49 22.37 5.88
N LEU A 286 -6.69 23.32 5.38
CA LEU A 286 -6.22 23.34 4.00
C LEU A 286 -4.73 22.97 3.97
N PHE A 287 -4.41 21.82 3.39
CA PHE A 287 -3.04 21.37 3.17
C PHE A 287 -2.56 21.75 1.78
N THR A 288 -1.29 22.14 1.66
CA THR A 288 -0.63 22.28 0.36
C THR A 288 0.84 21.94 0.43
N THR A 289 1.43 21.57 -0.72
CA THR A 289 2.88 21.42 -0.90
C THR A 289 3.61 22.73 -1.16
N HIS A 290 2.88 23.85 -1.30
CA HIS A 290 3.46 25.17 -1.50
C HIS A 290 3.17 26.11 -0.31
N ARG A 291 3.25 27.42 -0.54
CA ARG A 291 2.91 28.49 0.40
C ARG A 291 1.53 29.07 0.07
N PHE A 292 0.92 29.72 1.06
CA PHE A 292 -0.31 30.50 0.89
C PHE A 292 -0.01 31.96 0.56
N SER A 293 -0.96 32.61 -0.10
CA SER A 293 -0.91 34.04 -0.37
C SER A 293 -1.07 34.86 0.92
N GLU A 294 -0.50 36.07 0.97
CA GLU A 294 -0.65 36.96 2.13
C GLU A 294 -2.13 37.24 2.51
N PRO A 295 -3.07 37.42 1.55
CA PRO A 295 -4.49 37.53 1.89
C PRO A 295 -5.10 36.27 2.50
N ALA A 296 -4.67 35.08 2.07
CA ALA A 296 -5.11 33.81 2.65
C ALA A 296 -4.63 33.67 4.10
N GLU A 297 -3.36 33.97 4.35
CA GLU A 297 -2.75 33.98 5.69
C GLU A 297 -3.46 34.98 6.63
N LYS A 298 -3.74 36.20 6.15
CA LYS A 298 -4.48 37.21 6.92
C LYS A 298 -5.90 36.74 7.25
N LEU A 299 -6.57 36.08 6.31
CA LEU A 299 -7.92 35.55 6.54
C LEU A 299 -7.90 34.46 7.61
N SER A 300 -7.02 33.46 7.50
CA SER A 300 -6.91 32.38 8.49
C SER A 300 -6.60 32.90 9.89
N LYS A 301 -5.71 33.90 10.01
CA LYS A 301 -5.41 34.54 11.31
C LYS A 301 -6.54 35.37 11.91
N SER A 302 -7.55 35.74 11.12
CA SER A 302 -8.72 36.48 11.62
C SER A 302 -9.95 35.60 11.78
N ASP A 303 -9.91 34.37 11.26
CA ASP A 303 -10.98 33.38 11.31
C ASP A 303 -10.39 32.02 11.69
N ASP A 304 -10.33 31.75 13.00
CA ASP A 304 -9.74 30.54 13.60
C ASP A 304 -10.44 29.23 13.18
N ILE A 305 -11.50 29.32 12.37
CA ILE A 305 -12.22 28.16 11.84
C ILE A 305 -11.45 27.50 10.69
N ILE A 306 -10.53 28.20 10.00
CA ILE A 306 -9.70 27.60 8.94
C ILE A 306 -8.22 27.65 9.31
N GLU A 307 -7.63 26.47 9.42
CA GLU A 307 -6.19 26.29 9.58
C GLU A 307 -5.52 26.08 8.21
N LEU A 308 -4.38 26.74 8.01
CA LEU A 308 -3.56 26.61 6.80
C LEU A 308 -2.29 25.84 7.13
N VAL A 309 -2.02 24.78 6.38
CA VAL A 309 -0.81 23.96 6.54
C VAL A 309 -0.03 23.96 5.24
N SER A 310 1.06 24.73 5.23
CA SER A 310 1.98 24.87 4.09
C SER A 310 2.89 23.64 3.97
N GLY A 311 3.61 23.55 2.84
CA GLY A 311 4.49 22.39 2.58
C GLY A 311 5.54 22.16 3.67
N GLU A 312 6.12 23.23 4.23
CA GLU A 312 7.10 23.13 5.31
C GLU A 312 6.47 22.62 6.61
N GLN A 313 5.28 23.13 6.97
CA GLN A 313 4.53 22.69 8.15
C GLN A 313 4.05 21.24 7.99
N LEU A 314 3.64 20.85 6.79
CA LEU A 314 3.25 19.48 6.49
C LEU A 314 4.42 18.50 6.70
N VAL A 315 5.63 18.85 6.25
CA VAL A 315 6.81 18.00 6.49
C VAL A 315 7.06 17.82 7.98
N ILE A 316 6.88 18.86 8.80
CA ILE A 316 7.01 18.76 10.26
C ILE A 316 5.99 17.76 10.82
N LEU A 317 4.71 17.91 10.46
CA LEU A 317 3.65 16.99 10.92
C LEU A 317 3.90 15.54 10.48
N LEU A 318 4.38 15.34 9.25
CA LEU A 318 4.73 14.00 8.75
C LEU A 318 5.90 13.40 9.53
N ASN A 319 6.94 14.19 9.83
CA ASN A 319 8.07 13.73 10.63
C ASN A 319 7.64 13.37 12.07
N GLU A 320 6.79 14.18 12.70
CA GLU A 320 6.29 13.94 14.06
C GLU A 320 5.45 12.67 14.17
N ASN A 321 4.65 12.37 13.13
CA ASN A 321 3.72 11.25 13.18
C ASN A 321 4.33 9.96 12.61
N PHE A 322 5.09 10.03 11.52
CA PHE A 322 5.62 8.86 10.81
C PHE A 322 7.13 8.65 10.98
N GLY A 323 7.85 9.56 11.64
CA GLY A 323 9.31 9.55 11.73
C GLY A 323 9.98 10.29 10.58
N ILE A 324 11.27 10.61 10.70
CA ILE A 324 12.00 11.43 9.72
C ILE A 324 12.07 10.73 8.35
N ASP A 325 12.15 9.40 8.32
CA ASP A 325 12.30 8.61 7.10
C ASP A 325 10.97 8.10 6.53
N TRP A 326 9.87 8.81 6.81
CA TRP A 326 8.53 8.47 6.32
C TRP A 326 8.46 8.31 4.79
N THR A 327 9.34 8.99 4.05
CA THR A 327 9.45 8.91 2.59
C THR A 327 9.83 7.51 2.10
N LEU A 328 10.53 6.70 2.90
CA LEU A 328 10.77 5.29 2.59
C LEU A 328 9.49 4.45 2.66
N ASN A 329 8.55 4.87 3.51
CA ASN A 329 7.33 4.12 3.79
C ASN A 329 6.09 4.67 3.06
N LEU A 330 6.26 5.65 2.18
CA LEU A 330 5.14 6.38 1.57
C LEU A 330 4.17 5.43 0.86
N GLU A 331 4.66 4.50 0.06
CA GLU A 331 3.84 3.58 -0.72
C GLU A 331 3.01 2.69 0.20
N ARG A 332 3.62 2.18 1.27
CA ARG A 332 2.91 1.40 2.28
C ARG A 332 1.86 2.23 3.01
N ILE A 333 2.16 3.49 3.35
CA ILE A 333 1.20 4.40 4.00
C ILE A 333 -0.02 4.67 3.10
N VAL A 334 0.22 4.92 1.82
CA VAL A 334 -0.84 5.18 0.83
C VAL A 334 -1.65 3.93 0.55
N LEU A 335 -1.00 2.78 0.27
CA LEU A 335 -1.67 1.51 -0.03
C LEU A 335 -2.57 1.03 1.12
N ASN A 336 -2.12 1.17 2.37
CA ASN A 336 -2.94 0.83 3.53
C ASN A 336 -4.21 1.69 3.57
N SER A 337 -4.07 3.00 3.29
CA SER A 337 -5.19 3.94 3.24
C SER A 337 -6.18 3.62 2.11
N GLU A 338 -5.67 3.24 0.93
CA GLU A 338 -6.48 2.79 -0.21
C GLU A 338 -7.25 1.52 0.10
N ASN A 339 -6.60 0.56 0.76
CA ASN A 339 -7.22 -0.73 1.11
C ASN A 339 -8.40 -0.54 2.06
N GLU A 340 -8.21 0.24 3.12
CA GLU A 340 -9.29 0.60 4.04
C GLU A 340 -10.47 1.25 3.31
N HIS A 341 -10.18 2.15 2.38
CA HIS A 341 -11.20 2.82 1.59
C HIS A 341 -11.95 1.85 0.65
N LYS A 342 -11.23 0.99 -0.09
CA LYS A 342 -11.83 -0.04 -0.95
C LYS A 342 -12.69 -1.02 -0.16
N LYS A 343 -12.24 -1.47 1.01
CA LYS A 343 -13.04 -2.31 1.92
C LYS A 343 -14.32 -1.60 2.37
N SER A 344 -14.24 -0.32 2.71
CA SER A 344 -15.42 0.45 3.10
C SER A 344 -16.46 0.58 1.99
N LEU A 345 -16.02 0.66 0.72
CA LEU A 345 -16.92 0.70 -0.44
C LEU A 345 -17.62 -0.65 -0.66
N LEU A 346 -16.90 -1.76 -0.52
CA LEU A 346 -17.45 -3.11 -0.73
C LEU A 346 -18.45 -3.55 0.35
N ILE A 347 -18.32 -3.03 1.58
CA ILE A 347 -19.26 -3.32 2.68
C ILE A 347 -20.58 -2.56 2.50
N ASN A 348 -20.55 -1.43 1.79
CA ASN A 348 -21.69 -0.53 1.60
C ASN A 348 -22.39 -0.69 0.23
N SER A 349 -21.91 -1.61 -0.62
CA SER A 349 -22.48 -1.98 -1.92
C SER A 349 -23.20 -3.32 -1.84
#